data_AF-A0A0M2UXP8-F1
#
_entry.id   AF-A0A0M2UXP8-F1
#
_cell.length_a   1.000
_cell.length_b   1.000
_cell.length_c   1.000
_cell.angle_alpha   90.00
_cell.angle_beta   90.00
_cell.angle_gamma   90.00
#
_symmetry.space_group_name_H-M   'P 1'
#
loop_
_entity.id
_entity.type
_entity.pdbx_description
1 polymer ?
#
loop_
_entity_poly.entity_id
_entity_poly.type
_entity_poly.pdbx_seq_one_letter_code
_entity_poly.pdbx_strand_id
1 'polypeptide(L)'
;TMKNRSTISLKTNNTPGETEGARRATGVSPGGAIQSDHFPDPEVTEKAVRRKFTAKYKLRILQEAEVCATQGQMGALLRREGLYSSNLTTWRRQQKKGALETLSPKHRGPKAKNITPSDRRIAELEKENCQLKEKLKQAETIIDVQKKLSEILRIPLDPTGEKI
;
A
#
# COMPACT_ATOMS: atom_id res chain seq x y z
N THR A 1 44.13 29.87 2.91
CA THR A 1 44.42 29.78 1.45
C THR A 1 44.59 28.30 1.14
N MET A 2 43.78 27.58 0.37
CA MET A 2 42.78 27.91 -0.64
C MET A 2 41.57 26.97 -0.51
N LYS A 3 40.37 27.52 -0.69
CA LYS A 3 39.16 26.82 -1.15
C LYS A 3 39.28 26.61 -2.65
N ASN A 4 38.83 25.47 -3.18
CA ASN A 4 38.31 25.30 -4.54
C ASN A 4 37.45 24.02 -4.55
N ARG A 5 36.12 24.13 -4.41
CA ARG A 5 35.09 24.24 -5.48
C ARG A 5 35.29 23.27 -6.64
N SER A 6 34.35 22.33 -6.81
CA SER A 6 33.38 22.41 -7.90
C SER A 6 32.27 21.35 -7.77
N THR A 7 31.05 21.82 -7.93
CA THR A 7 29.80 21.09 -8.06
C THR A 7 29.39 21.03 -9.54
N ILE A 8 28.39 20.18 -9.85
CA ILE A 8 27.57 20.17 -11.08
C ILE A 8 28.29 19.42 -12.24
N SER A 9 27.69 18.57 -13.08
CA SER A 9 26.31 18.43 -13.52
C SER A 9 26.04 17.03 -14.08
N LEU A 10 24.78 16.61 -13.97
CA LEU A 10 24.18 15.51 -14.72
C LEU A 10 24.20 15.82 -16.22
N LYS A 11 24.52 14.81 -17.04
CA LYS A 11 24.05 14.72 -18.43
C LYS A 11 23.65 13.28 -18.72
N THR A 12 22.37 12.98 -18.50
CA THR A 12 21.70 11.83 -19.10
C THR A 12 20.99 12.32 -20.36
N ASN A 13 21.54 12.00 -21.52
CA ASN A 13 20.86 12.17 -22.80
C ASN A 13 20.74 10.79 -23.44
N ASN A 14 19.54 10.21 -23.49
CA ASN A 14 18.98 9.74 -24.76
C ASN A 14 17.51 9.28 -24.63
N THR A 15 16.67 9.90 -25.45
CA THR A 15 15.34 9.50 -25.96
C THR A 15 15.23 10.22 -27.33
N PRO A 16 14.38 9.84 -28.31
CA PRO A 16 13.37 8.78 -28.38
C PRO A 16 13.34 8.04 -29.76
N GLY A 17 12.33 7.20 -29.98
CA GLY A 17 11.92 6.70 -31.32
C GLY A 17 12.13 5.19 -31.47
N GLU A 18 11.20 4.38 -32.00
CA GLU A 18 10.01 4.64 -32.80
C GLU A 18 9.03 3.47 -32.60
N THR A 19 7.74 3.80 -32.61
CA THR A 19 6.62 2.88 -32.77
C THR A 19 6.46 2.54 -34.25
N GLU A 20 6.40 1.27 -34.62
CA GLU A 20 5.61 0.87 -35.80
C GLU A 20 5.20 -0.60 -35.73
N GLY A 21 3.89 -0.82 -35.90
CA GLY A 21 3.31 -2.15 -35.97
C GLY A 21 3.23 -2.62 -37.41
N ALA A 22 3.41 -3.92 -37.62
CA ALA A 22 2.99 -4.61 -38.83
C ALA A 22 2.18 -5.85 -38.47
N ARG A 23 1.08 -6.00 -39.18
CA ARG A 23 0.00 -6.95 -38.95
C ARG A 23 0.02 -7.95 -40.10
N ARG A 24 -0.40 -9.19 -39.81
CA ARG A 24 -0.73 -10.32 -40.70
C ARG A 24 0.45 -11.17 -41.20
N ALA A 25 0.41 -12.46 -40.82
CA ALA A 25 -0.13 -13.49 -41.71
C ALA A 25 -0.43 -14.77 -40.90
N THR A 26 -1.68 -15.23 -40.97
CA THR A 26 -2.08 -16.59 -40.61
C THR A 26 -1.53 -17.56 -41.65
N GLY A 27 -0.66 -18.46 -41.23
CA GLY A 27 -0.34 -19.70 -41.94
C GLY A 27 -0.61 -20.86 -40.99
N VAL A 28 -1.84 -21.36 -40.98
CA VAL A 28 -2.14 -22.68 -40.41
C VAL A 28 -1.70 -23.70 -41.45
N SER A 29 -0.80 -24.59 -41.06
CA SER A 29 -0.67 -25.91 -41.65
C SER A 29 -0.56 -26.91 -40.50
N PRO A 30 -1.49 -27.89 -40.41
CA PRO A 30 -1.44 -28.94 -39.41
C PRO A 30 -0.59 -30.09 -39.95
N GLY A 31 0.33 -30.60 -39.17
CA GLY A 31 1.01 -31.85 -39.52
C GLY A 31 2.39 -31.95 -38.93
N GLY A 32 2.54 -32.84 -37.95
CA GLY A 32 3.83 -33.19 -37.37
C GLY A 32 3.73 -33.51 -35.89
N ALA A 33 3.00 -34.56 -35.55
CA ALA A 33 3.25 -35.24 -34.29
C ALA A 33 4.63 -35.91 -34.33
N ILE A 34 5.19 -36.13 -33.13
CA ILE A 34 6.44 -36.85 -32.82
C ILE A 34 7.68 -35.98 -33.13
N GLN A 35 8.40 -35.45 -32.15
CA GLN A 35 9.12 -36.20 -31.12
C GLN A 35 9.32 -35.30 -29.89
N SER A 36 9.12 -35.85 -28.70
CA SER A 36 9.70 -35.29 -27.47
C SER A 36 11.20 -35.48 -27.56
N ASP A 37 11.82 -34.60 -28.32
CA ASP A 37 13.27 -34.47 -28.41
C ASP A 37 13.74 -34.19 -26.98
N HIS A 38 14.60 -35.07 -26.48
CA HIS A 38 15.18 -34.98 -25.16
C HIS A 38 16.18 -33.82 -25.20
N PHE A 39 15.67 -32.59 -25.25
CA PHE A 39 16.48 -31.40 -25.02
C PHE A 39 17.06 -31.57 -23.62
N PRO A 40 18.39 -31.69 -23.48
CA PRO A 40 19.00 -31.76 -22.17
C PRO A 40 18.55 -30.52 -21.39
N ASP A 41 18.16 -30.73 -20.15
CA ASP A 41 17.68 -29.67 -19.26
C ASP A 41 18.72 -28.52 -19.30
N PRO A 42 18.33 -27.30 -19.72
CA PRO A 42 19.29 -26.22 -19.84
C PRO A 42 19.90 -25.97 -18.47
N GLU A 43 21.24 -26.06 -18.39
CA GLU A 43 22.01 -25.83 -17.15
C GLU A 43 21.70 -24.45 -16.52
N VAL A 44 21.20 -23.52 -17.34
CA VAL A 44 20.71 -22.21 -16.92
C VAL A 44 19.20 -22.26 -16.69
N THR A 45 18.80 -22.16 -15.42
CA THR A 45 17.40 -21.99 -15.04
C THR A 45 16.75 -20.82 -15.79
N GLU A 46 15.54 -21.00 -16.31
CA GLU A 46 14.80 -20.00 -17.09
C GLU A 46 14.62 -18.64 -16.39
N LYS A 47 14.73 -18.61 -15.06
CA LYS A 47 14.51 -17.41 -14.25
C LYS A 47 15.69 -17.11 -13.33
N ALA A 48 16.38 -16.01 -13.62
CA ALA A 48 17.44 -15.51 -12.76
C ALA A 48 16.92 -15.14 -11.35
N VAL A 49 17.41 -15.83 -10.32
CA VAL A 49 17.11 -15.52 -8.91
C VAL A 49 18.08 -14.45 -8.42
N ARG A 50 17.57 -13.25 -8.15
CA ARG A 50 18.37 -12.18 -7.54
C ARG A 50 18.49 -12.40 -6.02
N ARG A 51 19.71 -12.24 -5.50
CA ARG A 51 19.98 -12.29 -4.05
C ARG A 51 19.14 -11.24 -3.31
N LYS A 52 18.46 -11.66 -2.23
CA LYS A 52 17.69 -10.78 -1.34
C LYS A 52 18.37 -10.69 0.02
N PHE A 53 18.58 -9.48 0.51
CA PHE A 53 19.16 -9.24 1.83
C PHE A 53 18.05 -9.06 2.87
N THR A 54 17.92 -10.04 3.77
CA THR A 54 16.98 -9.97 4.90
C THR A 54 17.40 -8.90 5.90
N ALA A 55 16.45 -8.39 6.69
CA ALA A 55 16.74 -7.41 7.75
C ALA A 55 17.77 -7.92 8.75
N LYS A 56 17.59 -9.17 9.21
CA LYS A 56 18.51 -9.87 10.12
C LYS A 56 19.93 -9.93 9.55
N TYR A 57 20.07 -10.27 8.26
CA TYR A 57 21.38 -10.31 7.60
C TYR A 57 22.04 -8.93 7.58
N LYS A 58 21.31 -7.87 7.18
CA LYS A 58 21.84 -6.51 7.15
C LYS A 58 22.30 -6.04 8.54
N LEU A 59 21.54 -6.34 9.59
CA LEU A 59 21.90 -5.98 10.97
C LEU A 59 23.16 -6.69 11.44
N ARG A 60 23.28 -8.00 11.19
CA ARG A 60 24.49 -8.77 11.51
C ARG A 60 25.74 -8.15 10.86
N ILE A 61 25.65 -7.83 9.56
CA ILE A 61 26.79 -7.24 8.84
C ILE A 61 27.13 -5.84 9.35
N LEU A 62 26.12 -5.04 9.73
CA LEU A 62 26.38 -3.72 10.31
C LEU A 62 27.11 -3.83 11.66
N GLN A 63 26.71 -4.76 12.52
CA GLN A 63 27.40 -5.04 13.79
C GLN A 63 28.84 -5.51 13.57
N GLU A 64 29.04 -6.45 12.64
CA GLU A 64 30.39 -6.94 12.32
C GLU A 64 31.28 -5.84 11.73
N ALA A 65 30.70 -4.95 10.92
CA ALA A 65 31.39 -3.78 10.38
C ALA A 65 31.72 -2.73 11.45
N GLU A 66 30.97 -2.65 12.55
CA GLU A 66 31.27 -1.80 13.71
C GLU A 66 32.42 -2.36 14.56
N VAL A 67 32.51 -3.69 14.69
CA VAL A 67 33.59 -4.38 15.41
C VAL A 67 34.92 -4.34 14.65
N CYS A 68 34.89 -4.17 13.32
CA CYS A 68 36.09 -4.04 12.50
C CYS A 68 36.85 -2.73 12.78
N ALA A 69 37.75 -2.76 13.77
CA ALA A 69 38.59 -1.62 14.15
C ALA A 69 39.95 -1.58 13.42
N THR A 70 40.46 -2.72 12.96
CA THR A 70 41.79 -2.79 12.33
C THR A 70 41.71 -2.48 10.83
N GLN A 71 42.73 -1.77 10.32
CA GLN A 71 42.87 -1.44 8.90
C GLN A 71 42.80 -2.72 8.05
N GLY A 72 41.90 -2.76 7.07
CA GLY A 72 41.74 -3.88 6.14
C GLY A 72 40.73 -4.95 6.56
N GLN A 73 40.34 -5.07 7.84
CA GLN A 73 39.32 -6.03 8.28
C GLN A 73 37.96 -5.75 7.64
N MET A 74 37.57 -4.48 7.55
CA MET A 74 36.35 -4.07 6.85
C MET A 74 36.38 -4.49 5.37
N GLY A 75 37.52 -4.37 4.70
CA GLY A 75 37.69 -4.80 3.31
C GLY A 75 37.61 -6.32 3.15
N ALA A 76 38.18 -7.08 4.10
CA ALA A 76 38.09 -8.54 4.12
C ALA A 76 36.65 -9.02 4.33
N LEU A 77 35.91 -8.40 5.25
CA LEU A 77 34.48 -8.64 5.48
C LEU A 77 33.66 -8.41 4.21
N LEU A 78 33.86 -7.27 3.53
CA LEU A 78 33.14 -6.93 2.31
C LEU A 78 33.39 -7.94 1.18
N ARG A 79 34.64 -8.42 1.03
CA ARG A 79 34.96 -9.45 0.02
C ARG A 79 34.36 -10.81 0.37
N ARG A 80 34.39 -11.24 1.64
CA ARG A 80 33.78 -12.53 2.05
C ARG A 80 32.28 -12.56 1.79
N GLU A 81 31.60 -11.45 2.03
CA GLU A 81 30.15 -11.35 1.90
C GLU A 81 29.68 -10.99 0.47
N GLY A 82 30.61 -10.60 -0.41
CA GLY A 82 30.31 -10.07 -1.74
C GLY A 82 29.57 -8.73 -1.70
N LEU A 83 29.95 -7.85 -0.77
CA LEU A 83 29.32 -6.56 -0.52
C LEU A 83 30.23 -5.40 -0.94
N TYR A 84 29.61 -4.31 -1.37
CA TYR A 84 30.29 -3.04 -1.63
C TYR A 84 30.09 -2.05 -0.48
N SER A 85 31.00 -1.08 -0.35
CA SER A 85 30.92 -0.01 0.65
C SER A 85 29.61 0.80 0.57
N SER A 86 29.06 0.97 -0.64
CA SER A 86 27.77 1.62 -0.88
C SER A 86 26.59 0.92 -0.18
N ASN A 87 26.66 -0.41 -0.02
CA ASN A 87 25.65 -1.18 0.71
C ASN A 87 25.63 -0.79 2.18
N LEU A 88 26.81 -0.73 2.82
CA LEU A 88 26.92 -0.36 4.23
C LEU A 88 26.40 1.06 4.47
N THR A 89 26.77 2.02 3.63
CA THR A 89 26.27 3.40 3.72
C THR A 89 24.74 3.44 3.59
N THR A 90 24.19 2.69 2.65
CA THR A 90 22.74 2.60 2.45
C THR A 90 22.04 1.96 3.64
N TRP A 91 22.60 0.88 4.21
CA TRP A 91 22.03 0.16 5.33
C TRP A 91 22.13 0.93 6.65
N ARG A 92 23.23 1.66 6.90
CA ARG A 92 23.32 2.61 8.04
C ARG A 92 22.25 3.68 7.97
N ARG A 93 21.97 4.22 6.77
CA ARG A 93 20.87 5.18 6.58
C ARG A 93 19.50 4.52 6.79
N GLN A 94 19.31 3.27 6.38
CA GLN A 94 18.09 2.51 6.64
C GLN A 94 17.89 2.24 8.13
N GLN A 95 18.96 1.91 8.86
CA GLN A 95 18.95 1.69 10.31
C GLN A 95 18.53 2.97 11.04
N LYS A 96 19.19 4.10 10.75
CA LYS A 96 18.85 5.42 11.32
C LYS A 96 17.40 5.86 11.07
N LYS A 97 16.80 5.43 9.96
CA LYS A 97 15.40 5.72 9.61
C LYS A 97 14.38 4.77 10.27
N GLY A 98 14.82 3.81 11.10
CA GLY A 98 13.96 2.73 11.60
C GLY A 98 13.43 1.81 10.48
N ALA A 99 14.03 1.90 9.29
CA ALA A 99 13.56 1.17 8.13
C ALA A 99 13.92 -0.31 8.23
N LEU A 100 15.02 -0.67 8.91
CA LEU A 100 15.46 -2.07 9.05
C LEU A 100 14.52 -2.90 9.94
N GLU A 101 13.94 -2.33 10.99
CA GLU A 101 12.94 -3.01 11.82
C GLU A 101 11.59 -3.08 11.11
N THR A 102 11.25 -2.06 10.31
CA THR A 102 10.04 -2.02 9.50
C THR A 102 10.18 -2.73 8.14
N LEU A 103 11.29 -3.43 7.87
CA LEU A 103 11.48 -4.28 6.67
C LEU A 103 10.59 -5.53 6.65
N SER A 104 9.79 -5.77 7.69
CA SER A 104 8.61 -6.63 7.53
C SER A 104 7.81 -6.13 6.32
N PRO A 105 7.26 -6.98 5.45
CA PRO A 105 6.52 -6.54 4.28
C PRO A 105 5.39 -5.57 4.67
N LYS A 106 5.66 -4.26 4.58
CA LYS A 106 4.62 -3.26 4.82
C LYS A 106 3.74 -3.30 3.58
N HIS A 107 2.52 -3.82 3.74
CA HIS A 107 1.56 -3.88 2.66
C HIS A 107 1.42 -2.49 2.03
N ARG A 108 1.72 -2.42 0.73
CA ARG A 108 1.51 -1.22 -0.07
C ARG A 108 0.01 -1.07 -0.28
N GLY A 109 -0.50 0.16 -0.11
CA GLY A 109 -1.90 0.48 -0.25
C GLY A 109 -2.44 1.27 0.94
N PRO A 110 -3.71 1.71 0.88
CA PRO A 110 -4.37 2.38 2.00
C PRO A 110 -4.27 1.51 3.26
N LYS A 111 -3.86 2.10 4.38
CA LYS A 111 -3.86 1.40 5.66
C LYS A 111 -5.29 0.96 5.95
N ALA A 112 -5.48 -0.30 6.37
CA ALA A 112 -6.78 -0.74 6.85
C ALA A 112 -7.21 0.22 7.98
N LYS A 113 -8.37 0.86 7.84
CA LYS A 113 -8.96 1.62 8.94
C LYS A 113 -9.26 0.61 10.04
N ASN A 114 -8.63 0.77 11.20
CA ASN A 114 -8.98 -0.01 12.38
C ASN A 114 -10.37 0.46 12.80
N ILE A 115 -11.42 -0.22 12.32
CA ILE A 115 -12.78 0.00 12.78
C ILE A 115 -12.80 -0.45 14.24
N THR A 116 -12.88 0.51 15.14
CA THR A 116 -13.01 0.25 16.56
C THR A 116 -14.43 -0.24 16.86
N PRO A 117 -14.66 -1.03 17.93
CA PRO A 117 -16.01 -1.39 18.34
C PRO A 117 -16.90 -0.16 18.59
N SER A 118 -16.30 0.96 18.99
CA SER A 118 -16.97 2.25 19.16
C SER A 118 -17.53 2.81 17.84
N ASP A 119 -16.80 2.66 16.72
CA ASP A 119 -17.25 3.14 15.41
C ASP A 119 -18.52 2.42 14.93
N ARG A 120 -18.61 1.11 15.23
CA ARG A 120 -19.81 0.32 14.96
C ARG A 120 -21.00 0.83 15.79
N ARG A 121 -20.77 1.12 17.07
CA ARG A 121 -21.82 1.61 17.95
C ARG A 121 -22.31 2.99 17.52
N ILE A 122 -21.42 3.87 17.07
CA ILE A 122 -21.77 5.18 16.52
C ILE A 122 -22.68 5.01 15.29
N ALA A 123 -22.31 4.15 14.35
CA ALA A 123 -23.12 3.92 13.15
C ALA A 123 -24.53 3.36 13.46
N GLU A 124 -24.64 2.45 14.43
CA GLU A 124 -25.93 1.95 14.92
C GLU A 124 -26.78 3.07 15.54
N LEU A 125 -26.18 3.87 16.42
CA LEU A 125 -26.86 5.00 17.08
C LEU A 125 -27.28 6.10 16.10
N GLU A 126 -26.48 6.37 15.07
CA GLU A 126 -26.83 7.34 14.02
C GLU A 126 -28.03 6.87 13.20
N LYS A 127 -28.10 5.58 12.89
CA LYS A 127 -29.23 4.98 12.19
C LYS A 127 -30.51 5.05 13.01
N GLU A 128 -30.44 4.70 14.29
CA GLU A 128 -31.58 4.80 15.22
C GLU A 128 -32.06 6.25 15.34
N ASN A 129 -31.15 7.21 15.52
CA ASN A 129 -31.48 8.63 15.58
C ASN A 129 -32.17 9.12 14.30
N CYS A 130 -31.69 8.68 13.13
CA CYS A 130 -32.31 9.03 11.85
C CYS A 130 -33.76 8.53 11.78
N GLN A 131 -33.99 7.26 12.12
CA GLN A 131 -35.33 6.67 12.14
C GLN A 131 -36.27 7.34 13.14
N LEU A 132 -35.79 7.67 14.34
CA LEU A 132 -36.59 8.36 15.35
C LEU A 132 -36.96 9.77 14.91
N LYS A 133 -36.04 10.50 14.27
CA LYS A 133 -36.31 11.83 13.71
C LYS A 133 -37.36 11.78 12.60
N GLU A 134 -37.34 10.78 11.74
CA GLU A 134 -38.37 10.60 10.71
C GLU A 134 -39.74 10.34 11.32
N LYS A 135 -39.84 9.48 12.34
CA LYS A 135 -41.10 9.24 13.07
C LYS A 135 -41.63 10.48 13.76
N LEU A 136 -40.76 11.27 14.39
CA LEU A 136 -41.14 12.55 14.99
C LEU A 136 -41.70 13.51 13.94
N LYS A 137 -41.01 13.67 12.81
CA LYS A 137 -41.48 14.52 11.71
C LYS A 137 -42.85 14.09 11.19
N GLN A 138 -43.10 12.79 11.07
CA GLN A 138 -44.41 12.26 10.69
C GLN A 138 -45.49 12.61 11.73
N ALA A 139 -45.21 12.39 13.01
CA ALA A 139 -46.13 12.70 14.10
C ALA A 139 -46.44 14.22 14.17
N GLU A 140 -45.42 15.06 14.06
CA GLU A 140 -45.57 16.53 13.98
C GLU A 140 -46.46 16.93 12.80
N THR A 141 -46.25 16.33 11.64
CA THR A 141 -47.08 16.59 10.45
C THR A 141 -48.55 16.19 10.67
N ILE A 142 -48.80 15.04 11.31
CA ILE A 142 -50.16 14.60 11.64
C ILE A 142 -50.82 15.59 12.60
N ILE A 143 -50.12 15.98 13.67
CA ILE A 143 -50.61 16.96 14.64
C ILE A 143 -50.92 18.29 13.95
N ASP A 144 -50.07 18.76 13.04
CA ASP A 144 -50.29 20.00 12.31
C ASP A 144 -51.52 19.94 11.40
N VAL A 145 -51.74 18.81 10.71
CA VAL A 145 -52.95 18.61 9.91
C VAL A 145 -54.19 18.57 10.80
N GLN A 146 -54.15 17.85 11.93
CA GLN A 146 -55.25 17.80 12.89
C GLN A 146 -55.62 19.20 13.41
N LYS A 147 -54.63 20.00 13.79
CA LYS A 147 -54.83 21.39 14.23
C LYS A 147 -55.49 22.26 13.14
N LYS A 148 -54.99 22.20 11.90
CA LYS A 148 -55.55 22.95 10.77
C LYS A 148 -56.99 22.57 10.45
N LEU A 149 -57.31 21.27 10.50
CA LEU A 149 -58.68 20.80 10.25
C LEU A 149 -59.65 21.27 11.34
N SER A 150 -59.23 21.23 12.61
CA SER A 150 -60.01 21.76 13.74
C SER A 150 -60.26 23.26 13.61
N GLU A 151 -59.26 24.03 13.20
CA GLU A 151 -59.39 25.47 12.95
C GLU A 151 -60.41 25.78 11.85
N ILE A 152 -60.35 25.04 10.73
CA ILE A 152 -61.28 25.23 9.59
C ILE A 152 -62.71 24.81 9.95
N LEU A 153 -62.86 23.66 10.63
CA LEU A 153 -64.16 23.06 10.89
C LEU A 153 -64.79 23.53 12.22
N ARG A 154 -64.08 24.34 13.01
CA ARG A 154 -64.47 24.79 14.37
C ARG A 154 -64.87 23.64 15.29
N ILE A 155 -64.27 22.48 15.09
CA ILE A 155 -64.45 21.31 15.96
C ILE A 155 -63.45 21.47 17.11
N PRO A 156 -63.89 21.53 18.37
CA PRO A 156 -62.97 21.63 19.50
C PRO A 156 -62.05 20.40 19.56
N LEU A 157 -60.74 20.64 19.66
CA LEU A 157 -59.77 19.58 19.93
C LEU A 157 -59.76 19.33 21.44
N ASP A 158 -60.16 18.16 21.89
CA ASP A 158 -59.98 17.77 23.29
C ASP A 158 -58.47 17.60 23.56
N PRO A 159 -57.85 18.45 24.42
CA PRO A 159 -56.40 18.46 24.61
C PRO A 159 -55.92 17.35 25.56
N THR A 160 -56.84 16.66 26.23
CA THR A 160 -56.55 15.61 27.21
C THR A 160 -56.47 14.25 26.54
N GLY A 161 -55.25 13.88 26.14
CA GLY A 161 -54.91 12.51 25.73
C GLY A 161 -54.94 11.53 26.90
N GLU A 162 -56.12 11.29 27.48
CA GLU A 162 -56.34 10.19 28.41
C GLU A 162 -56.45 8.89 27.61
N LYS A 163 -55.46 8.02 27.80
CA LYS A 163 -55.42 6.69 27.20
C LYS A 163 -56.43 5.79 27.92
N ILE A 164 -57.36 5.21 27.18
CA ILE A 164 -58.03 3.95 27.57
C ILE A 164 -57.07 2.79 27.25
#